data_AF-A0A964MZ41-F1
#
_entry.id   AF-A0A964MZ41-F1
#
_cell.length_a   1.000
_cell.length_b   1.000
_cell.length_c   1.000
_cell.angle_alpha   90.00
_cell.angle_beta   90.00
_cell.angle_gamma   90.00
#
_symmetry.space_group_name_H-M   'P 1'
#
loop_
_entity.id
_entity.type
_entity.pdbx_description
1 polymer ?
#
loop_
_entity_poly.entity_id
_entity_poly.type
_entity_poly.pdbx_seq_one_letter_code
_entity_poly.pdbx_strand_id
1 'polypeptide(L)'
;MAKKSKGAAVGGPAHRSVEAGVAIFAVVLALITIGGALAVGIDWGAEGPKAGFFPFYVGLFILGSSLINLWHALRDNPSDKLFAEWIQLRQVMSVVIPTTIYVFLISWIGIYIASLLLIALFMRWLGKYGWGYVVAVAAGTPLVIFIVFEKWFLVPLPKGPLEEFLGL
;
A
#
# COMPACT_ATOMS: atom_id res chain seq x y z
N MET A 1 41.61 18.09 22.68
CA MET A 1 41.14 16.69 22.64
C MET A 1 39.65 16.68 22.96
N ALA A 2 38.78 16.69 21.93
CA ALA A 2 37.33 16.61 22.12
C ALA A 2 36.87 15.17 21.88
N LYS A 3 36.33 14.55 22.93
CA LYS A 3 35.82 13.18 22.98
C LYS A 3 34.60 13.07 22.06
N LYS A 4 34.80 12.50 20.87
CA LYS A 4 33.73 12.16 19.92
C LYS A 4 32.85 11.10 20.59
N SER A 5 31.69 11.51 21.08
CA SER A 5 30.63 10.63 21.54
C SER A 5 30.31 9.65 20.40
N LYS A 6 30.76 8.40 20.55
CA LYS A 6 30.27 7.28 19.74
C LYS A 6 28.83 7.03 20.17
N GLY A 7 27.89 7.78 19.59
CA GLY A 7 26.51 7.32 19.50
C GLY A 7 26.56 5.94 18.85
N ALA A 8 25.92 4.95 19.46
CA ALA A 8 25.86 3.59 18.94
C ALA A 8 25.52 3.65 17.45
N ALA A 9 26.39 3.13 16.59
CA ALA A 9 26.11 3.04 15.17
C ALA A 9 24.93 2.08 15.01
N VAL A 10 23.72 2.64 14.95
CA VAL A 10 22.51 1.89 14.64
C VAL A 10 22.67 1.47 13.19
N GLY A 11 22.97 0.20 12.97
CA GLY A 11 23.11 -0.36 11.63
C GLY A 11 21.80 -0.27 10.85
N GLY A 12 21.87 -0.49 9.55
CA GLY A 12 20.73 -0.52 8.63
C GLY A 12 21.22 -0.97 7.25
N PRO A 13 20.31 -1.31 6.32
CA PRO A 13 20.71 -1.79 5.01
C PRO A 13 21.38 -0.67 4.19
N ALA A 14 22.34 -1.07 3.35
CA ALA A 14 23.08 -0.16 2.49
C ALA A 14 22.14 0.51 1.47
N HIS A 15 22.23 1.83 1.34
CA HIS A 15 21.35 2.64 0.49
C HIS A 15 21.28 2.13 -0.95
N ARG A 16 22.45 1.91 -1.57
CA ARG A 16 22.57 1.47 -2.97
C ARG A 16 21.87 0.15 -3.25
N SER A 17 22.02 -0.84 -2.38
CA SER A 17 21.43 -2.18 -2.56
C SER A 17 19.91 -2.13 -2.46
N VAL A 18 19.38 -1.35 -1.52
CA VAL A 18 17.93 -1.19 -1.36
C VAL A 18 17.35 -0.39 -2.52
N GLU A 19 17.99 0.69 -2.92
CA GLU A 19 17.55 1.51 -4.06
C GLU A 19 17.52 0.70 -5.36
N ALA A 20 18.58 -0.05 -5.65
CA ALA A 20 18.60 -0.95 -6.81
C ALA A 20 17.51 -2.03 -6.72
N GLY A 21 17.31 -2.63 -5.54
CA GLY A 21 16.26 -3.63 -5.32
C GLY A 21 14.84 -3.08 -5.53
N VAL A 22 14.55 -1.90 -4.97
CA VAL A 22 13.26 -1.22 -5.13
C VAL A 22 13.05 -0.78 -6.57
N ALA A 23 14.08 -0.27 -7.26
CA ALA A 23 14.00 0.09 -8.66
C ALA A 23 13.69 -1.13 -9.55
N ILE A 24 14.34 -2.28 -9.31
CA ILE A 24 14.04 -3.54 -10.00
C ILE A 24 12.60 -3.98 -9.73
N PHE A 25 12.16 -3.93 -8.47
CA PHE A 25 10.79 -4.27 -8.10
C PHE A 25 9.76 -3.38 -8.81
N ALA A 26 10.01 -2.07 -8.86
CA ALA A 26 9.17 -1.11 -9.56
C ALA A 26 9.14 -1.35 -11.08
N VAL A 27 10.27 -1.71 -11.70
CA VAL A 27 10.33 -2.15 -13.11
C VAL A 27 9.42 -3.36 -13.33
N VAL A 28 9.51 -4.38 -12.47
CA VAL A 28 8.67 -5.59 -12.59
C VAL A 28 7.18 -5.23 -12.47
N LEU A 29 6.79 -4.43 -11.47
CA LEU A 29 5.40 -3.98 -11.33
C LEU A 29 4.91 -3.15 -12.51
N ALA A 30 5.76 -2.28 -13.06
CA ALA A 30 5.43 -1.49 -14.24
C ALA A 30 5.18 -2.39 -15.45
N LEU A 31 6.02 -3.40 -15.67
CA LEU A 31 5.83 -4.37 -16.75
C LEU A 31 4.55 -5.19 -16.58
N ILE A 32 4.23 -5.64 -15.37
CA ILE A 32 2.96 -6.33 -15.06
C ILE A 32 1.77 -5.40 -15.37
N THR A 33 1.85 -4.14 -14.95
CA THR A 33 0.80 -3.15 -15.17
C THR A 33 0.59 -2.86 -16.66
N ILE A 34 1.66 -2.68 -17.42
CA ILE A 34 1.63 -2.48 -18.88
C ILE A 34 1.04 -3.71 -19.57
N GLY A 35 1.47 -4.92 -19.19
CA GLY A 35 0.94 -6.16 -19.75
C GLY A 35 -0.56 -6.32 -19.48
N GLY A 36 -1.01 -6.04 -18.25
CA GLY A 36 -2.42 -6.02 -17.90
C GLY A 36 -3.21 -4.95 -18.68
N ALA A 37 -2.65 -3.76 -18.84
CA ALA A 37 -3.28 -2.67 -19.57
C ALA A 37 -3.49 -3.02 -21.06
N LEU A 38 -2.51 -3.66 -21.69
CA LEU A 38 -2.62 -4.12 -23.07
C LEU A 38 -3.73 -5.17 -23.24
N ALA A 39 -3.91 -6.06 -22.25
CA ALA A 39 -4.95 -7.08 -22.28
C ALA A 39 -6.38 -6.50 -22.22
N VAL A 40 -6.57 -5.33 -21.59
CA VAL A 40 -7.88 -4.67 -21.44
C VAL A 40 -8.07 -3.53 -22.48
N GLY A 41 -7.11 -3.35 -23.39
CA GLY A 41 -7.15 -2.38 -24.49
C GLY A 41 -6.72 -0.97 -24.08
N ILE A 42 -5.87 -0.38 -24.93
CA ILE A 42 -5.27 0.97 -24.73
C ILE A 42 -5.76 2.00 -25.74
N ASP A 43 -6.65 1.61 -26.64
CA ASP A 43 -7.20 2.48 -27.67
C ASP A 43 -8.40 3.29 -27.17
N TRP A 44 -8.82 4.25 -27.98
CA TRP A 44 -9.96 5.10 -27.71
C TRP A 44 -11.20 4.53 -28.37
N GLY A 45 -12.20 4.17 -27.58
CA GLY A 45 -13.49 3.65 -28.05
C GLY A 45 -14.53 4.74 -28.25
N ALA A 46 -15.73 4.33 -28.69
CA ALA A 46 -16.88 5.23 -28.87
C ALA A 46 -17.31 5.91 -27.55
N GLU A 47 -17.10 5.24 -26.42
CA GLU A 47 -17.43 5.72 -25.07
C GLU A 47 -16.25 6.41 -24.36
N GLY A 48 -15.11 6.63 -25.05
CA GLY A 48 -13.91 7.23 -24.47
C GLY A 48 -12.72 6.27 -24.31
N PRO A 49 -11.73 6.60 -23.45
CA PRO A 49 -10.55 5.76 -23.26
C PRO A 49 -10.94 4.41 -22.68
N LYS A 50 -10.43 3.33 -23.26
CA LYS A 50 -10.57 2.00 -22.66
C LYS A 50 -9.86 1.94 -21.30
N ALA A 51 -10.25 0.95 -20.49
CA ALA A 51 -9.74 0.79 -19.13
C ALA A 51 -8.22 0.63 -19.05
N GLY A 52 -7.57 0.11 -20.10
CA GLY A 52 -6.11 -0.01 -20.17
C GLY A 52 -5.38 1.28 -20.56
N PHE A 53 -6.05 2.29 -21.14
CA PHE A 53 -5.41 3.52 -21.60
C PHE A 53 -4.62 4.19 -20.47
N PHE A 54 -5.27 4.47 -19.34
CA PHE A 54 -4.62 5.18 -18.23
C PHE A 54 -3.51 4.36 -17.54
N PRO A 55 -3.75 3.10 -17.12
CA PRO A 55 -2.71 2.26 -16.52
C PRO A 55 -1.48 2.06 -17.40
N PHE A 56 -1.64 2.05 -18.74
CA PHE A 56 -0.53 1.91 -19.67
C PHE A 56 0.46 3.08 -19.59
N TYR A 57 -0.02 4.32 -19.70
CA TYR A 57 0.87 5.49 -19.65
C TYR A 57 1.51 5.69 -18.27
N VAL A 58 0.74 5.46 -17.20
CA VAL A 58 1.30 5.49 -15.83
C VAL A 58 2.39 4.43 -15.69
N GLY A 59 2.15 3.21 -16.18
CA GLY A 59 3.15 2.14 -16.22
C GLY A 59 4.41 2.54 -16.98
N LEU A 60 4.30 3.21 -18.12
CA LEU A 60 5.46 3.70 -18.89
C LEU A 60 6.27 4.75 -18.11
N PHE A 61 5.62 5.69 -17.44
CA PHE A 61 6.30 6.68 -16.61
C PHE A 61 7.03 5.99 -15.43
N ILE A 62 6.37 5.05 -14.75
CA ILE A 62 6.99 4.29 -13.66
C ILE A 62 8.20 3.50 -14.19
N LEU A 63 8.07 2.84 -15.35
CA LEU A 63 9.15 2.09 -15.97
C LEU A 63 10.35 3.00 -16.28
N GLY A 64 10.11 4.14 -16.94
CA GLY A 64 11.16 5.11 -17.28
C GLY A 64 11.87 5.67 -16.05
N SER A 65 11.11 6.14 -15.04
CA SER A 65 11.68 6.65 -13.80
C SER A 65 12.46 5.58 -13.03
N SER A 66 11.96 4.34 -13.01
CA SER A 66 12.63 3.24 -12.31
C SER A 66 13.94 2.83 -12.99
N LEU A 67 13.99 2.86 -14.33
CA LEU A 67 15.22 2.62 -15.09
C LEU A 67 16.27 3.71 -14.85
N ILE A 68 15.85 4.98 -14.76
CA ILE A 68 16.74 6.10 -14.41
C ILE A 68 17.30 5.91 -13.00
N ASN A 69 16.46 5.57 -12.02
CA ASN A 69 16.91 5.29 -10.66
C ASN A 69 17.87 4.10 -10.59
N LEU A 70 17.57 3.02 -11.31
CA LEU A 70 18.45 1.86 -11.38
C LEU A 70 19.81 2.22 -12.00
N TRP A 71 19.81 3.05 -13.03
CA TRP A 71 21.04 3.54 -13.68
C TRP A 71 21.89 4.38 -12.72
N HIS A 72 21.28 5.29 -11.95
CA HIS A 72 21.98 6.06 -10.91
C HIS A 72 22.52 5.14 -9.81
N ALA A 73 21.70 4.25 -9.27
CA ALA A 73 22.11 3.30 -8.23
C ALA A 73 23.27 2.38 -8.68
N LEU A 74 23.35 2.02 -9.95
CA LEU A 74 24.44 1.22 -10.49
C LEU A 74 25.74 2.01 -10.68
N ARG A 75 25.65 3.29 -11.06
CA ARG A 75 26.80 4.16 -11.36
C ARG A 75 27.36 4.89 -10.15
N ASP A 76 26.55 5.15 -9.15
CA ASP A 76 27.00 5.84 -7.95
C ASP A 76 27.96 4.96 -7.14
N ASN A 77 29.04 5.58 -6.66
CA ASN A 77 30.01 4.90 -5.82
C ASN A 77 29.33 4.39 -4.54
N PRO A 78 29.79 3.26 -3.98
CA PRO A 78 29.30 2.79 -2.68
C PRO A 78 29.49 3.90 -1.65
N SER A 79 28.40 4.57 -1.28
CA SER A 79 28.41 5.52 -0.17
C SER A 79 28.04 4.74 1.09
N ASP A 80 28.73 5.01 2.21
CA ASP A 80 28.38 4.47 3.53
C ASP A 80 27.05 5.03 4.08
N LYS A 81 26.15 5.46 3.18
CA LYS A 81 24.83 5.96 3.53
C LYS A 81 23.91 4.79 3.86
N LEU A 82 23.25 4.89 4.99
CA LEU A 82 22.17 4.00 5.39
C LEU A 82 20.89 4.37 4.61
N PHE A 83 20.15 3.36 4.14
CA PHE A 83 18.82 3.59 3.56
C PHE A 83 17.83 4.09 4.60
N ALA A 84 17.72 3.34 5.70
CA ALA A 84 16.88 3.63 6.85
C ALA A 84 17.45 2.90 8.07
N GLU A 85 17.22 3.44 9.26
CA GLU A 85 17.57 2.76 10.50
C GLU A 85 16.60 1.60 10.79
N TRP A 86 17.06 0.54 11.46
CA TRP A 86 16.18 -0.59 11.84
C TRP A 86 14.94 -0.16 12.62
N ILE A 87 15.04 0.89 13.43
CA ILE A 87 13.90 1.43 14.18
C ILE A 87 12.84 2.05 13.25
N GLN A 88 13.26 2.74 12.20
CA GLN A 88 12.38 3.34 11.20
C GLN A 88 11.69 2.24 10.38
N LEU A 89 12.45 1.22 9.97
CA LEU A 89 11.88 0.04 9.28
C LEU A 89 10.83 -0.66 10.14
N ARG A 90 11.05 -0.78 11.46
CA ARG A 90 10.06 -1.36 12.38
C ARG A 90 8.77 -0.53 12.44
N GLN A 91 8.86 0.79 12.38
CA GLN A 91 7.68 1.66 12.34
C GLN A 91 6.90 1.45 11.03
N VAL A 92 7.57 1.38 9.89
CA VAL A 92 6.90 1.10 8.61
C VAL A 92 6.22 -0.28 8.64
N MET A 93 6.91 -1.30 9.15
CA MET A 93 6.36 -2.65 9.27
C MET A 93 5.17 -2.75 10.22
N SER A 94 5.06 -1.87 11.23
CA SER A 94 3.88 -1.81 12.10
C SER A 94 2.61 -1.37 11.39
N VAL A 95 2.72 -0.75 10.21
CA VAL A 95 1.57 -0.40 9.36
C VAL A 95 1.40 -1.42 8.24
N VAL A 96 2.49 -1.81 7.57
CA VAL A 96 2.46 -2.75 6.42
C VAL A 96 1.92 -4.12 6.82
N ILE A 97 2.37 -4.70 7.94
CA ILE A 97 1.93 -6.05 8.32
C ILE A 97 0.41 -6.10 8.56
N PRO A 98 -0.18 -5.23 9.41
CA PRO A 98 -1.63 -5.25 9.60
C PRO A 98 -2.43 -4.92 8.35
N THR A 99 -1.97 -4.01 7.48
CA THR A 99 -2.70 -3.68 6.25
C THR A 99 -2.64 -4.83 5.24
N THR A 100 -1.52 -5.55 5.16
CA THR A 100 -1.43 -6.79 4.37
C THR A 100 -2.42 -7.83 4.89
N ILE A 101 -2.47 -8.05 6.21
CA ILE A 101 -3.44 -8.98 6.82
C ILE A 101 -4.88 -8.55 6.49
N TYR A 102 -5.17 -7.25 6.57
CA TYR A 102 -6.48 -6.70 6.18
C TYR A 102 -6.85 -7.07 4.73
N VAL A 103 -5.96 -6.84 3.77
CA VAL A 103 -6.23 -7.17 2.35
C VAL A 103 -6.54 -8.66 2.18
N PHE A 104 -5.80 -9.54 2.87
CA PHE A 104 -6.11 -10.98 2.85
C PHE A 104 -7.47 -11.28 3.49
N LEU A 105 -7.82 -10.64 4.60
CA LEU A 105 -9.09 -10.85 5.29
C LEU A 105 -10.30 -10.44 4.45
N ILE A 106 -10.18 -9.42 3.58
CA ILE A 106 -11.29 -8.99 2.71
C ILE A 106 -11.89 -10.18 1.94
N SER A 107 -11.05 -11.07 1.41
CA SER A 107 -11.51 -12.23 0.64
C SER A 107 -12.30 -13.26 1.46
N TRP A 108 -12.16 -13.26 2.80
CA TRP A 108 -12.77 -14.26 3.68
C TRP A 108 -13.95 -13.73 4.47
N ILE A 109 -13.88 -12.50 4.94
CA ILE A 109 -14.89 -11.92 5.85
C ILE A 109 -15.52 -10.63 5.32
N GLY A 110 -15.15 -10.21 4.11
CA GLY A 110 -15.69 -9.00 3.49
C GLY A 110 -14.97 -7.73 3.92
N ILE A 111 -15.16 -6.67 3.13
CA ILE A 111 -14.46 -5.41 3.34
C ILE A 111 -14.91 -4.70 4.61
N TYR A 112 -16.16 -4.85 5.05
CA TYR A 112 -16.69 -4.11 6.19
C TYR A 112 -16.16 -4.65 7.51
N ILE A 113 -16.23 -5.96 7.71
CA ILE A 113 -15.70 -6.59 8.93
C ILE A 113 -14.17 -6.45 8.96
N ALA A 114 -13.49 -6.66 7.84
CA ALA A 114 -12.05 -6.47 7.76
C ALA A 114 -11.65 -5.02 8.11
N SER A 115 -12.40 -4.03 7.62
CA SER A 115 -12.16 -2.61 7.92
C SER A 115 -12.41 -2.28 9.39
N LEU A 116 -13.49 -2.81 9.98
CA LEU A 116 -13.79 -2.64 11.39
C LEU A 116 -12.63 -3.14 12.26
N LEU A 117 -12.12 -4.35 11.97
CA LEU A 117 -11.00 -4.93 12.68
C LEU A 117 -9.73 -4.11 12.53
N LEU A 118 -9.41 -3.66 11.30
CA LEU A 118 -8.21 -2.86 11.03
C LEU A 118 -8.28 -1.51 11.76
N ILE A 119 -9.41 -0.80 11.67
CA ILE A 119 -9.60 0.50 12.32
C ILE A 119 -9.51 0.34 13.84
N ALA A 120 -10.20 -0.66 14.40
CA ALA A 120 -10.15 -0.95 15.83
C ALA A 120 -8.73 -1.26 16.29
N LEU A 121 -8.01 -2.11 15.55
CA LEU A 121 -6.62 -2.47 15.82
C LEU A 121 -5.73 -1.22 15.81
N PHE A 122 -5.82 -0.38 14.79
CA PHE A 122 -4.98 0.82 14.66
C PHE A 122 -5.27 1.84 15.74
N MET A 123 -6.54 2.11 16.00
CA MET A 123 -6.92 3.05 17.05
C MET A 123 -6.51 2.54 18.45
N ARG A 124 -6.60 1.23 18.69
CA ARG A 124 -6.27 0.67 20.01
C ARG A 124 -4.76 0.51 20.22
N TRP A 125 -4.04 0.06 19.20
CA TRP A 125 -2.62 -0.29 19.29
C TRP A 125 -1.71 0.90 19.02
N LEU A 126 -1.90 1.59 17.89
CA LEU A 126 -1.07 2.74 17.50
C LEU A 126 -1.58 4.04 18.12
N GLY A 127 -2.91 4.25 18.09
CA GLY A 127 -3.54 5.48 18.57
C GLY A 127 -3.79 5.55 20.08
N LYS A 128 -3.79 4.40 20.77
CA LYS A 128 -4.07 4.27 22.21
C LYS A 128 -5.36 4.97 22.66
N TYR A 129 -6.38 4.99 21.80
CA TYR A 129 -7.68 5.62 22.10
C TYR A 129 -8.51 4.80 23.10
N GLY A 130 -9.45 5.46 23.79
CA GLY A 130 -10.39 4.81 24.69
C GLY A 130 -11.43 3.96 23.94
N TRP A 131 -11.87 2.86 24.55
CA TRP A 131 -12.74 1.86 23.93
C TRP A 131 -14.02 2.42 23.31
N GLY A 132 -14.67 3.40 23.95
CA GLY A 132 -15.88 4.03 23.41
C GLY A 132 -15.63 4.71 22.06
N TYR A 133 -14.55 5.49 21.94
CA TYR A 133 -14.17 6.13 20.68
C TYR A 133 -13.74 5.12 19.62
N VAL A 134 -13.02 4.06 20.03
CA VAL A 134 -12.61 2.99 19.12
C VAL A 134 -13.83 2.32 18.50
N VAL A 135 -14.80 1.91 19.31
CA VAL A 135 -16.03 1.23 18.82
C VAL A 135 -16.84 2.17 17.93
N ALA A 136 -17.01 3.42 18.33
CA ALA A 136 -17.79 4.40 17.57
C ALA A 136 -17.22 4.62 16.16
N VAL A 137 -15.90 4.79 16.02
CA VAL A 137 -15.27 5.03 14.72
C VAL A 137 -15.12 3.74 13.92
N ALA A 138 -14.70 2.64 14.56
CA ALA A 138 -14.50 1.36 13.87
C ALA A 138 -15.80 0.77 13.32
N ALA A 139 -16.94 0.99 13.97
CA ALA A 139 -18.24 0.61 13.44
C ALA A 139 -18.85 1.70 12.53
N GLY A 140 -18.70 2.97 12.90
CA GLY A 140 -19.29 4.09 12.18
C GLY A 140 -18.71 4.27 10.78
N THR A 141 -17.39 4.14 10.60
CA THR A 141 -16.73 4.33 9.30
C THR A 141 -17.19 3.32 8.25
N PRO A 142 -17.13 1.99 8.49
CA PRO A 142 -17.66 1.02 7.53
C PRO A 142 -19.16 1.19 7.26
N LEU A 143 -19.96 1.56 8.28
CA LEU A 143 -21.40 1.79 8.13
C LEU A 143 -21.69 2.98 7.19
N VAL A 144 -20.95 4.08 7.34
CA VAL A 144 -21.09 5.25 6.43
C VAL A 144 -20.71 4.85 5.01
N ILE A 145 -19.61 4.11 4.83
CA ILE A 145 -19.19 3.61 3.51
C ILE A 145 -20.28 2.73 2.90
N PHE A 146 -20.90 1.83 3.67
CA PHE A 146 -22.02 1.01 3.22
C PHE A 146 -23.19 1.86 2.71
N ILE A 147 -23.61 2.87 3.47
CA ILE A 147 -24.71 3.75 3.05
C ILE A 147 -24.37 4.49 1.76
N VAL A 148 -23.20 5.10 1.68
CA VAL A 148 -22.80 5.90 0.51
C VAL A 148 -22.65 5.03 -0.74
N PHE A 149 -21.93 3.91 -0.65
CA PHE A 149 -21.64 3.11 -1.84
C PHE A 149 -22.80 2.19 -2.23
N GLU A 150 -23.40 1.47 -1.28
CA GLU A 150 -24.42 0.48 -1.62
C GLU A 150 -25.82 1.09 -1.71
N LYS A 151 -26.18 2.02 -0.82
CA LYS A 151 -27.53 2.60 -0.84
C LYS A 151 -27.66 3.80 -1.77
N TRP A 152 -26.62 4.63 -1.90
CA TRP A 152 -26.68 5.81 -2.77
C TRP A 152 -26.08 5.56 -4.14
N PHE A 153 -24.85 5.06 -4.21
CA PHE A 153 -24.19 4.82 -5.51
C PHE A 153 -24.56 3.48 -6.16
N LEU A 154 -25.22 2.57 -5.44
CA LEU A 154 -25.60 1.23 -5.91
C LEU A 154 -24.38 0.44 -6.44
N VAL A 155 -23.19 0.69 -5.87
CA VAL A 155 -21.94 -0.01 -6.22
C VAL A 155 -21.72 -1.15 -5.23
N PRO A 156 -21.73 -2.41 -5.68
CA PRO A 156 -21.48 -3.54 -4.79
C PRO A 156 -20.02 -3.56 -4.37
N LEU A 157 -19.77 -3.61 -3.07
CA LEU A 157 -18.44 -3.81 -2.51
C LEU A 157 -18.18 -5.30 -2.23
N PRO A 158 -16.91 -5.73 -2.13
CA PRO A 158 -16.57 -7.13 -1.87
C PRO A 158 -17.14 -7.58 -0.51
N LYS A 159 -18.20 -8.39 -0.56
CA LYS A 159 -18.86 -8.92 0.62
C LYS A 159 -18.29 -10.26 1.03
N GLY A 160 -18.29 -10.52 2.34
CA GLY A 160 -17.92 -11.81 2.92
C GLY A 160 -19.14 -12.70 3.20
N PRO A 161 -18.92 -13.98 3.54
CA PRO A 161 -19.98 -14.95 3.86
C PRO A 161 -20.88 -14.50 5.02
N LEU A 162 -20.34 -13.75 5.98
CA LEU A 162 -21.10 -13.19 7.09
C LEU A 162 -22.04 -12.06 6.64
N GLU A 163 -21.64 -11.28 5.64
CA GLU A 163 -22.43 -10.17 5.11
C GLU A 163 -23.54 -10.71 4.20
N GLU A 164 -23.24 -11.75 3.41
CA GLU A 164 -24.23 -12.52 2.64
C GLU A 164 -25.28 -13.20 3.55
N PHE A 165 -24.84 -13.78 4.68
CA PHE A 165 -25.76 -14.40 5.64
C PHE A 165 -26.70 -13.40 6.32
N LEU A 166 -26.24 -12.15 6.54
CA LEU A 166 -27.06 -11.07 7.08
C LEU A 166 -28.00 -10.43 6.04
N GLY A 167 -27.98 -10.92 4.79
CA GLY A 167 -28.81 -10.39 3.70
C GLY A 167 -28.46 -8.95 3.32
N LEU A 168 -27.23 -8.53 3.61
CA LEU A 168 -26.72 -7.19 3.29
C LEU A 168 -26.16 -7.15 1.89
#